data_AF-A0A821BBQ4-F1
#
_entry.id   AF-A0A821BBQ4-F1
#
_cell.length_a   1.000
_cell.length_b   1.000
_cell.length_c   1.000
_cell.angle_alpha   90.00
_cell.angle_beta   90.00
_cell.angle_gamma   90.00
#
_symmetry.space_group_name_H-M   'P 1'
#
loop_
_entity.id
_entity.type
_entity.pdbx_description
1 polymer ?
#
loop_
_entity_poly.entity_id
_entity_poly.type
_entity_poly.pdbx_seq_one_letter_code
_entity_poly.pdbx_strand_id
1 'polypeptide(L)'
;VDTCLGAQQMVDILTNKNLSLEDQVRELQENVDNLESLCEMDKEMEENAKEVERDLRENIDLLQNQLREKDRQSEQLQHVIGDHERTILKFRETVKNMQSQNEQCKKQIEKYDEQLKLAGSVQSSEFKAKIVETKTYGEIIENELKKLDVQNLTKHVNFLTLFLPEQFLKRGADQDCILVLLLVHRLITKCDLLINEVQKKFPRIDQLNFDDVVNSHRAEQWSFACKLSQSLSIFQMILRKFLK
;
A
#
# COMPACT_ATOMS: atom_id res chain seq x y z
N VAL A 1 84.99 -15.06 94.57
CA VAL A 1 83.95 -16.05 94.19
C VAL A 1 82.60 -15.37 94.04
N ASP A 2 82.21 -14.48 94.97
CA ASP A 2 80.97 -13.68 94.87
C ASP A 2 80.86 -12.74 93.65
N THR A 3 81.97 -12.19 93.16
CA THR A 3 82.00 -11.35 91.95
C THR A 3 81.69 -12.11 90.66
N CYS A 4 82.01 -13.41 90.62
CA CYS A 4 81.73 -14.26 89.47
C CYS A 4 80.28 -14.74 89.45
N LEU A 5 79.70 -14.97 90.64
CA LEU A 5 78.29 -15.33 90.80
C LEU A 5 77.34 -14.16 90.46
N GLY A 6 77.71 -12.93 90.83
CA GLY A 6 76.95 -11.73 90.45
C GLY A 6 77.00 -11.40 88.95
N ALA A 7 78.13 -11.67 88.28
CA ALA A 7 78.24 -11.54 86.83
C ALA A 7 77.38 -12.57 86.09
N GLN A 8 77.35 -13.82 86.58
CA GLN A 8 76.50 -14.88 86.01
C GLN A 8 75.01 -14.59 86.18
N GLN A 9 74.57 -14.15 87.36
CA GLN A 9 73.18 -13.72 87.59
C GLN A 9 72.79 -12.54 86.69
N MET A 10 73.70 -11.59 86.43
CA MET A 10 73.45 -10.49 85.51
C MET A 10 73.30 -10.98 84.06
N VAL A 11 74.13 -11.94 83.64
CA VAL A 11 74.00 -12.58 82.32
C VAL A 11 72.68 -13.33 82.19
N ASP A 12 72.24 -14.06 83.22
CA ASP A 12 70.95 -14.77 83.22
C ASP A 12 69.76 -13.79 83.13
N ILE A 13 69.80 -12.68 83.88
CA ILE A 13 68.75 -11.63 83.82
C ILE A 13 68.73 -10.96 82.44
N LEU A 14 69.89 -10.62 81.89
CA LEU A 14 69.99 -10.02 80.55
C LEU A 14 69.53 -10.99 79.46
N THR A 15 69.84 -12.27 79.59
CA THR A 15 69.43 -13.31 78.63
C THR A 15 67.93 -13.50 78.65
N ASN A 16 67.31 -13.61 79.85
CA ASN A 16 65.86 -13.73 79.99
C ASN A 16 65.14 -12.47 79.47
N LYS A 17 65.68 -11.28 79.74
CA LYS A 17 65.13 -10.02 79.23
C LYS A 17 65.28 -9.93 77.71
N ASN A 18 66.41 -10.36 77.15
CA ASN A 18 66.61 -10.36 75.71
C ASN A 18 65.65 -11.33 75.02
N LEU A 19 65.51 -12.55 75.53
CA LEU A 19 64.55 -13.53 75.01
C LEU A 19 63.11 -12.98 75.05
N SER A 20 62.69 -12.37 76.17
CA SER A 20 61.37 -11.76 76.29
C SER A 20 61.15 -10.59 75.33
N LEU A 21 62.19 -9.81 75.05
CA LEU A 21 62.12 -8.72 74.07
C LEU A 21 62.08 -9.27 72.65
N GLU A 22 62.83 -10.33 72.34
CA GLU A 22 62.79 -11.01 71.03
C GLU A 22 61.41 -11.61 70.75
N ASP A 23 60.77 -12.22 71.75
CA ASP A 23 59.40 -12.74 71.62
C ASP A 23 58.38 -11.61 71.43
N GLN A 24 58.50 -10.50 72.17
CA GLN A 24 57.65 -9.31 71.97
C GLN A 24 57.85 -8.67 70.60
N VAL A 25 59.09 -8.60 70.13
CA VAL A 25 59.42 -8.07 68.79
C VAL A 25 58.80 -8.97 67.72
N ARG A 26 58.87 -10.30 67.88
CA ARG A 26 58.26 -11.24 66.94
C ARG A 26 56.74 -11.13 66.91
N GLU A 27 56.09 -11.02 68.07
CA GLU A 27 54.65 -10.82 68.17
C GLU A 27 54.21 -9.49 67.55
N LEU A 28 54.97 -8.41 67.78
CA LEU A 28 54.70 -7.12 67.15
C LEU A 28 54.90 -7.16 65.63
N GLN A 29 55.89 -7.89 65.13
CA GLN A 29 56.09 -8.08 63.69
C GLN A 29 54.93 -8.86 63.06
N GLU A 30 54.49 -9.95 63.66
CA GLU A 30 53.33 -10.71 63.18
C GLU A 30 52.05 -9.85 63.19
N ASN A 31 51.85 -9.04 64.23
CA ASN A 31 50.74 -8.10 64.30
C ASN A 31 50.82 -7.02 63.22
N VAL A 32 52.01 -6.51 62.90
CA VAL A 32 52.22 -5.55 61.81
C VAL A 32 51.87 -6.21 60.47
N ASP A 33 52.38 -7.41 60.19
CA ASP A 33 52.09 -8.13 58.94
C ASP A 33 50.58 -8.39 58.77
N ASN A 34 49.89 -8.78 59.85
CA ASN A 34 48.44 -8.96 59.85
C ASN A 34 47.68 -7.65 59.59
N LEU A 35 48.12 -6.54 60.20
CA LEU A 35 47.54 -5.22 59.97
C LEU A 35 47.78 -4.71 58.54
N GLU A 36 48.95 -4.98 57.97
CA GLU A 36 49.26 -4.65 56.58
C GLU A 36 48.36 -5.44 55.61
N SER A 37 48.16 -6.73 55.86
CA SER A 37 47.24 -7.56 55.08
C SER A 37 45.78 -7.07 55.16
N LEU A 38 45.31 -6.68 56.35
CA LEU A 38 43.99 -6.08 56.51
C LEU A 38 43.87 -4.75 55.75
N CYS A 39 44.90 -3.92 55.80
CA CYS A 39 44.95 -2.65 55.06
C CYS A 39 44.95 -2.86 53.53
N GLU A 40 45.56 -3.93 53.03
CA GLU A 40 45.49 -4.29 51.61
C GLU A 40 44.08 -4.73 51.21
N MET A 41 43.45 -5.58 52.02
CA MET A 41 42.06 -6.01 51.78
C MET A 41 41.09 -4.83 51.83
N ASP A 42 41.25 -3.91 52.77
CA ASP A 42 40.43 -2.71 52.87
C ASP A 42 40.56 -1.82 51.63
N LYS A 43 41.78 -1.67 51.08
CA LYS A 43 42.01 -0.93 49.83
C LYS A 43 41.33 -1.59 48.63
N GLU A 44 41.41 -2.91 48.53
CA GLU A 44 40.73 -3.66 47.45
C GLU A 44 39.21 -3.50 47.55
N MET A 45 38.66 -3.60 48.76
CA MET A 45 37.24 -3.38 49.03
C MET A 45 36.80 -1.94 48.70
N GLU A 46 37.61 -0.94 49.03
CA GLU A 46 37.34 0.46 48.70
C GLU A 46 37.32 0.69 47.18
N GLU A 47 38.26 0.08 46.44
CA GLU A 47 38.31 0.20 44.99
C GLU A 47 37.12 -0.48 44.32
N ASN A 48 36.76 -1.69 44.76
CA ASN A 48 35.56 -2.39 44.29
C ASN A 48 34.28 -1.57 44.57
N ALA A 49 34.19 -0.92 45.73
CA ALA A 49 33.05 -0.06 46.06
C ALA A 49 32.97 1.16 45.12
N LYS A 50 34.11 1.78 44.79
CA LYS A 50 34.17 2.90 43.83
C LYS A 50 33.78 2.47 42.42
N GLU A 51 34.22 1.29 41.98
CA GLU A 51 33.85 0.74 40.67
C GLU A 51 32.34 0.51 40.57
N VAL A 52 31.75 -0.15 41.57
CA VAL A 52 30.29 -0.35 41.62
C VAL A 52 29.53 0.97 41.67
N GLU A 53 30.00 1.95 42.43
CA GLU A 53 29.38 3.29 42.47
C GLU A 53 29.40 3.94 41.08
N ARG A 54 30.53 3.84 40.37
CA ARG A 54 30.68 4.37 39.02
C ARG A 54 29.73 3.69 38.05
N ASP A 55 29.65 2.36 38.06
CA ASP A 55 28.75 1.61 37.20
C ASP A 55 27.28 1.97 37.46
N LEU A 56 26.90 2.15 38.72
CA LEU A 56 25.54 2.58 39.08
C LEU A 56 25.24 3.99 38.57
N ARG A 57 26.20 4.92 38.65
CA ARG A 57 26.05 6.28 38.09
C ARG A 57 25.91 6.25 36.56
N GLU A 58 26.73 5.46 35.87
CA GLU A 58 26.64 5.31 34.41
C GLU A 58 25.29 4.69 33.99
N ASN A 59 24.78 3.71 34.74
CA ASN A 59 23.45 3.15 34.53
C ASN A 59 22.32 4.16 34.77
N ILE A 60 22.43 5.01 35.80
CA ILE A 60 21.47 6.08 36.06
C ILE A 60 21.44 7.06 34.88
N ASP A 61 22.60 7.49 34.38
CA ASP A 61 22.69 8.40 33.24
C ASP A 61 22.09 7.79 31.97
N LEU A 62 22.35 6.50 31.73
CA LEU A 62 21.74 5.76 30.62
C LEU A 62 20.20 5.72 30.74
N LEU A 63 19.67 5.36 31.91
CA LEU A 63 18.23 5.29 32.15
C LEU A 63 17.56 6.67 32.04
N GLN A 64 18.22 7.74 32.50
CA GLN A 64 17.73 9.11 32.34
C GLN A 64 17.68 9.53 30.87
N ASN A 65 18.67 9.14 30.06
CA ASN A 65 18.65 9.39 28.62
C ASN A 65 17.50 8.64 27.93
N GLN A 66 17.30 7.36 28.28
CA GLN A 66 16.19 6.56 27.77
C GLN A 66 14.83 7.16 28.17
N LEU A 67 14.70 7.62 29.42
CA LEU A 67 13.48 8.26 29.90
C LEU A 67 13.17 9.53 29.07
N ARG A 68 14.16 10.40 28.88
CA ARG A 68 14.02 11.61 28.06
C ARG A 68 13.62 11.29 26.61
N GLU A 69 14.18 10.24 26.03
CA GLU A 69 13.80 9.79 24.69
C GLU A 69 12.36 9.28 24.63
N LYS A 70 11.94 8.50 25.63
CA LYS A 70 10.56 8.02 25.75
C LYS A 70 9.56 9.15 25.95
N ASP A 71 9.89 10.15 26.75
CA ASP A 71 9.05 11.34 26.94
C ASP A 71 8.88 12.10 25.61
N ARG A 72 9.97 12.30 24.86
CA ARG A 72 9.90 12.91 23.52
C ARG A 72 9.05 12.10 22.55
N GLN A 73 9.17 10.76 22.56
CA GLN A 73 8.33 9.88 21.73
C GLN A 73 6.85 10.00 22.14
N SER A 74 6.56 10.09 23.44
CA SER A 74 5.20 10.28 23.96
C SER A 74 4.60 11.61 23.50
N GLU A 75 5.33 12.72 23.61
CA GLU A 75 4.89 14.04 23.13
C GLU A 75 4.59 14.05 21.63
N GLN A 76 5.44 13.39 20.82
CA GLN A 76 5.20 13.24 19.39
C GLN A 76 3.92 12.46 19.10
N LEU A 77 3.68 11.35 19.81
CA LEU A 77 2.46 10.57 19.66
C LEU A 77 1.21 11.38 20.07
N GLN A 78 1.30 12.17 21.14
CA GLN A 78 0.21 13.05 21.57
C GLN A 78 -0.13 14.10 20.49
N HIS A 79 0.89 14.70 19.86
CA HIS A 79 0.68 15.59 18.72
C HIS A 79 -0.03 14.91 17.55
N VAL A 80 0.41 13.70 17.18
CA VAL A 80 -0.21 12.92 16.09
C VAL A 80 -1.67 12.57 16.41
N ILE A 81 -1.95 12.17 17.66
CA ILE A 81 -3.32 11.90 18.12
C ILE A 81 -4.17 13.17 17.99
N GLY A 82 -3.69 14.32 18.43
CA GLY A 82 -4.42 15.59 18.31
C GLY A 82 -4.74 15.98 16.86
N ASP A 83 -3.80 15.77 15.94
CA ASP A 83 -4.03 16.00 14.51
C ASP A 83 -5.07 15.04 13.91
N HIS A 84 -5.03 13.77 14.33
CA HIS A 84 -6.02 12.77 13.95
C HIS A 84 -7.41 13.11 14.51
N GLU A 85 -7.53 13.53 15.77
CA GLU A 85 -8.79 13.97 16.36
C GLU A 85 -9.38 15.18 15.62
N ARG A 86 -8.55 16.18 15.29
CA ARG A 86 -8.96 17.32 14.47
C ARG A 86 -9.46 16.89 13.09
N THR A 87 -8.80 15.91 12.49
CA THR A 87 -9.19 15.35 11.19
C THR A 87 -10.52 14.61 11.28
N ILE A 88 -10.73 13.80 12.32
CA ILE A 88 -11.99 13.10 12.59
C ILE A 88 -13.14 14.11 12.76
N LEU A 89 -12.92 15.23 13.45
CA LEU A 89 -13.94 16.28 13.59
C LEU A 89 -14.34 16.88 12.25
N LYS A 90 -13.38 17.21 11.37
CA LYS A 90 -13.67 17.70 10.02
C LYS A 90 -14.45 16.69 9.18
N PHE A 91 -14.12 15.40 9.29
CA PHE A 91 -14.87 14.35 8.62
C PHE A 91 -16.30 14.26 9.15
N ARG A 92 -16.51 14.32 10.47
CA ARG A 92 -17.85 14.33 11.08
C ARG A 92 -18.70 15.50 10.60
N GLU A 93 -18.12 16.69 10.53
CA GLU A 93 -18.80 17.88 10.01
C GLU A 93 -19.17 17.72 8.54
N THR A 94 -18.24 17.23 7.72
CA THR A 94 -18.49 17.00 6.29
C THR A 94 -19.58 15.95 6.06
N VAL A 95 -19.56 14.84 6.81
CA VAL A 95 -20.59 13.81 6.75
C VAL A 95 -21.96 14.38 7.15
N LYS A 96 -22.02 15.19 8.22
CA LYS A 96 -23.25 15.86 8.64
C LYS A 96 -23.78 16.80 7.54
N ASN A 97 -22.89 17.55 6.89
CA ASN A 97 -23.26 18.43 5.79
C ASN A 97 -23.81 17.64 4.59
N MET A 98 -23.16 16.53 4.20
CA MET A 98 -23.65 15.65 3.15
C MET A 98 -24.99 14.99 3.49
N GLN A 99 -25.18 14.55 4.73
CA GLN A 99 -26.45 14.01 5.21
C GLN A 99 -27.57 15.07 5.10
N SER A 100 -27.30 16.30 5.52
CA SER A 100 -28.26 17.41 5.40
C SER A 100 -28.60 17.73 3.94
N GLN A 101 -27.61 17.77 3.04
CA GLN A 101 -27.84 17.95 1.60
C GLN A 101 -28.66 16.81 1.00
N ASN A 102 -28.39 15.56 1.37
CA ASN A 102 -29.16 14.40 0.93
C ASN A 102 -30.61 14.46 1.41
N GLU A 103 -30.85 14.86 2.66
CA GLU A 103 -32.21 15.08 3.17
C GLU A 103 -32.93 16.20 2.42
N GLN A 104 -32.24 17.29 2.10
CA GLN A 104 -32.81 18.39 1.30
C GLN A 104 -33.15 17.92 -0.12
N CYS A 105 -32.27 17.18 -0.79
CA CYS A 105 -32.55 16.59 -2.10
C CYS A 105 -33.73 15.63 -2.05
N LYS A 106 -33.82 14.75 -1.04
CA LYS A 106 -34.97 13.85 -0.87
C LYS A 106 -36.28 14.63 -0.72
N LYS A 107 -36.30 15.67 0.12
CA LYS A 107 -37.47 16.55 0.28
C LYS A 107 -37.83 17.29 -1.00
N GLN A 108 -36.85 17.69 -1.81
CA GLN A 108 -37.11 18.30 -3.12
C GLN A 108 -37.74 17.28 -4.08
N ILE A 109 -37.21 16.05 -4.14
CA ILE A 109 -37.77 14.97 -4.96
C ILE A 109 -39.20 14.65 -4.53
N GLU A 110 -39.48 14.52 -3.24
CA GLU A 110 -40.84 14.29 -2.71
C GLU A 110 -41.81 15.41 -3.13
N LYS A 111 -41.39 16.67 -3.06
CA LYS A 111 -42.19 17.81 -3.55
C LYS A 111 -42.42 17.76 -5.05
N TYR A 112 -41.40 17.39 -5.84
CA TYR A 112 -41.54 17.22 -7.28
C TYR A 112 -42.49 16.06 -7.61
N ASP A 113 -42.40 14.94 -6.90
CA ASP A 113 -43.30 13.78 -7.06
C ASP A 113 -44.75 14.11 -6.70
N GLU A 114 -44.99 14.88 -5.64
CA GLU A 114 -46.32 15.38 -5.29
C GLU A 114 -46.90 16.30 -6.37
N GLN A 115 -46.08 17.22 -6.91
CA GLN A 115 -46.47 18.09 -8.03
C GLN A 115 -46.74 17.31 -9.32
N LEU A 116 -45.96 16.25 -9.58
CA LEU A 116 -46.14 15.33 -10.71
C LEU A 116 -47.46 14.53 -10.61
N LYS A 117 -47.85 14.11 -9.40
CA LYS A 117 -49.15 13.46 -9.16
C LYS A 117 -50.33 14.40 -9.40
N LEU A 118 -50.18 15.69 -9.16
CA LEU A 118 -51.19 16.73 -9.42
C LEU A 118 -51.30 17.12 -10.91
N ALA A 119 -50.22 16.99 -11.69
CA ALA A 119 -50.16 17.37 -13.11
C ALA A 119 -50.45 16.21 -14.11
N GLY A 120 -51.01 15.10 -13.61
CA GLY A 120 -51.17 13.84 -14.33
C GLY A 120 -52.10 13.88 -15.54
N SER A 121 -51.61 14.36 -16.69
CA SER A 121 -52.02 13.90 -18.02
C SER A 121 -51.02 14.29 -19.11
N VAL A 122 -50.30 15.41 -18.98
CA VAL A 122 -49.46 15.96 -20.08
C VAL A 122 -47.95 15.71 -19.90
N GLN A 123 -47.45 15.50 -18.68
CA GLN A 123 -46.01 15.52 -18.38
C GLN A 123 -45.25 14.19 -18.56
N SER A 124 -45.92 13.04 -18.76
CA SER A 124 -45.21 11.75 -18.86
C SER A 124 -44.37 11.60 -20.14
N SER A 125 -44.68 12.39 -21.18
CA SER A 125 -43.94 12.38 -22.45
C SER A 125 -42.65 13.20 -22.36
N GLU A 126 -42.69 14.39 -21.76
CA GLU A 126 -41.53 15.28 -21.60
C GLU A 126 -40.48 14.68 -20.65
N PHE A 127 -40.89 13.96 -19.61
CA PHE A 127 -39.94 13.31 -18.70
C PHE A 127 -39.18 12.15 -19.36
N LYS A 128 -39.86 11.34 -20.19
CA LYS A 128 -39.21 10.30 -21.00
C LYS A 128 -38.26 10.91 -22.02
N ALA A 129 -38.63 12.02 -22.64
CA ALA A 129 -37.76 12.75 -23.57
C ALA A 129 -36.48 13.24 -22.87
N LYS A 130 -36.59 13.79 -21.66
CA LYS A 130 -35.44 14.31 -20.91
C LYS A 130 -34.50 13.21 -20.39
N ILE A 131 -35.02 12.02 -20.06
CA ILE A 131 -34.20 10.85 -19.70
C ILE A 131 -33.44 10.32 -20.91
N VAL A 132 -34.12 10.20 -22.06
CA VAL A 132 -33.47 9.78 -23.31
C VAL A 132 -32.41 10.80 -23.71
N GLU A 133 -32.71 12.10 -23.59
CA GLU A 133 -31.77 13.19 -23.84
C GLU A 133 -30.55 13.13 -22.89
N THR A 134 -30.74 12.91 -21.59
CA THR A 134 -29.62 12.79 -20.65
C THR A 134 -28.77 11.54 -20.95
N LYS A 135 -29.40 10.43 -21.34
CA LYS A 135 -28.72 9.21 -21.74
C LYS A 135 -27.92 9.41 -23.04
N THR A 136 -28.47 10.09 -24.04
CA THR A 136 -27.75 10.40 -25.29
C THR A 136 -26.59 11.35 -25.05
N TYR A 137 -26.72 12.35 -24.18
CA TYR A 137 -25.58 13.19 -23.78
C TYR A 137 -24.48 12.38 -23.09
N GLY A 138 -24.83 11.42 -22.22
CA GLY A 138 -23.87 10.49 -21.63
C GLY A 138 -23.12 9.68 -22.69
N GLU A 139 -23.84 9.10 -23.65
CA GLU A 139 -23.26 8.34 -24.77
C GLU A 139 -22.38 9.22 -25.68
N ILE A 140 -22.75 10.48 -25.89
CA ILE A 140 -21.94 11.45 -26.65
C ILE A 140 -20.61 11.73 -25.93
N ILE A 141 -20.66 12.02 -24.63
CA ILE A 141 -19.45 12.28 -23.84
C ILE A 141 -18.55 11.04 -23.82
N GLU A 142 -19.12 9.85 -23.61
CA GLU A 142 -18.36 8.60 -23.63
C GLU A 142 -17.70 8.35 -24.99
N ASN A 143 -18.39 8.65 -26.09
CA ASN A 143 -17.81 8.54 -27.44
C ASN A 143 -16.69 9.56 -27.69
N GLU A 144 -16.83 10.81 -27.23
CA GLU A 144 -15.76 11.81 -27.34
C GLU A 144 -14.54 11.43 -26.47
N LEU A 145 -14.74 10.85 -25.28
CA LEU A 145 -13.65 10.30 -24.47
C LEU A 145 -12.92 9.15 -25.18
N LYS A 146 -13.65 8.18 -25.73
CA LYS A 146 -13.05 7.08 -26.52
C LYS A 146 -12.27 7.59 -27.73
N LYS A 147 -12.77 8.63 -28.40
CA LYS A 147 -12.10 9.29 -29.52
C LYS A 147 -10.80 9.98 -29.08
N LEU A 148 -10.80 10.64 -27.92
CA LEU A 148 -9.60 11.22 -27.32
C LEU A 148 -8.56 10.14 -27.00
N ASP A 149 -8.97 9.01 -26.42
CA ASP A 149 -8.06 7.89 -26.13
C ASP A 149 -7.43 7.31 -27.40
N VAL A 150 -8.22 7.12 -28.47
CA VAL A 150 -7.70 6.68 -29.78
C VAL A 150 -6.70 7.69 -30.36
N GLN A 151 -6.95 9.00 -30.23
CA GLN A 151 -6.00 10.03 -30.66
C GLN A 151 -4.69 9.98 -29.86
N ASN A 152 -4.77 9.79 -28.53
CA ASN A 152 -3.60 9.68 -27.67
C ASN A 152 -2.78 8.42 -27.98
N LEU A 153 -3.43 7.27 -28.16
CA LEU A 153 -2.77 6.02 -28.57
C LEU A 153 -2.10 6.17 -29.94
N THR A 154 -2.75 6.84 -30.89
CA THR A 154 -2.16 7.11 -32.21
C THR A 154 -0.91 7.99 -32.08
N LYS A 155 -0.95 9.05 -31.27
CA LYS A 155 0.23 9.90 -30.99
C LYS A 155 1.35 9.11 -30.30
N HIS A 156 1.01 8.26 -29.34
CA HIS A 156 1.97 7.41 -28.64
C HIS A 156 2.68 6.45 -29.61
N VAL A 157 1.93 5.77 -30.50
CA VAL A 157 2.52 4.92 -31.55
C VAL A 157 3.40 5.74 -32.50
N ASN A 158 3.00 6.95 -32.88
CA ASN A 158 3.83 7.84 -33.71
C ASN A 158 5.14 8.19 -33.00
N PHE A 159 5.11 8.51 -31.70
CA PHE A 159 6.33 8.76 -30.94
C PHE A 159 7.23 7.53 -30.85
N LEU A 160 6.67 6.34 -30.62
CA LEU A 160 7.45 5.09 -30.64
C LEU A 160 8.07 4.83 -32.01
N THR A 161 7.37 5.16 -33.09
CA THR A 161 7.85 4.97 -34.46
C THR A 161 9.09 5.84 -34.74
N LEU A 162 9.25 6.99 -34.08
CA LEU A 162 10.45 7.83 -34.20
C LEU A 162 11.73 7.16 -33.66
N PHE A 163 11.61 6.14 -32.80
CA PHE A 163 12.75 5.38 -32.28
C PHE A 163 13.10 4.16 -33.15
N LEU A 164 12.33 3.88 -34.20
CA LEU A 164 12.57 2.76 -35.10
C LEU A 164 13.48 3.17 -36.27
N PRO A 165 14.35 2.27 -36.77
CA PRO A 165 15.22 2.56 -37.91
C PRO A 165 14.44 2.89 -39.18
N GLU A 166 14.97 3.75 -40.06
CA GLU A 166 14.32 4.10 -41.33
C GLU A 166 14.07 2.89 -42.25
N GLN A 167 14.83 1.81 -42.10
CA GLN A 167 14.63 0.56 -42.84
C GLN A 167 13.27 -0.08 -42.51
N PHE A 168 12.77 0.08 -41.29
CA PHE A 168 11.47 -0.42 -40.85
C PHE A 168 10.30 0.31 -41.55
N LEU A 169 10.49 1.58 -41.87
CA LEU A 169 9.50 2.49 -42.46
C LEU A 169 9.45 2.43 -44.00
N LYS A 170 10.34 1.67 -44.63
CA LYS A 170 10.36 1.55 -46.10
C LYS A 170 9.11 0.81 -46.59
N ARG A 171 8.65 1.16 -47.79
CA ARG A 171 7.55 0.46 -48.45
C ARG A 171 7.89 -1.02 -48.62
N GLY A 172 7.00 -1.90 -48.14
CA GLY A 172 7.19 -3.34 -48.13
C GLY A 172 8.05 -3.87 -46.98
N ALA A 173 8.45 -3.02 -46.03
CA ALA A 173 9.16 -3.44 -44.82
C ALA A 173 8.17 -3.84 -43.69
N ASP A 174 8.72 -4.11 -42.51
CA ASP A 174 7.99 -4.66 -41.36
C ASP A 174 6.79 -3.80 -40.93
N GLN A 175 6.82 -2.47 -41.13
CA GLN A 175 5.67 -1.60 -40.84
C GLN A 175 4.43 -2.01 -41.66
N ASP A 176 4.60 -2.30 -42.95
CA ASP A 176 3.50 -2.74 -43.82
C ASP A 176 2.98 -4.11 -43.38
N CYS A 177 3.86 -5.01 -42.92
CA CYS A 177 3.45 -6.29 -42.35
C CYS A 177 2.57 -6.13 -41.11
N ILE A 178 2.93 -5.21 -40.20
CA ILE A 178 2.11 -4.90 -39.01
C ILE A 178 0.76 -4.31 -39.42
N LEU A 179 0.73 -3.41 -40.41
CA LEU A 179 -0.52 -2.83 -40.92
C LEU A 179 -1.43 -3.89 -41.54
N VAL A 180 -0.88 -4.84 -42.29
CA VAL A 180 -1.62 -5.97 -42.84
C VAL A 180 -2.18 -6.87 -41.74
N LEU A 181 -1.39 -7.18 -40.70
CA LEU A 181 -1.84 -7.97 -39.55
C LEU A 181 -3.02 -7.29 -38.83
N LEU A 182 -2.89 -5.98 -38.57
CA LEU A 182 -3.95 -5.18 -37.97
C LEU A 182 -5.19 -5.12 -38.88
N LEU A 183 -5.01 -5.03 -40.19
CA LEU A 183 -6.11 -5.04 -41.16
C LEU A 183 -6.89 -6.35 -41.09
N VAL A 184 -6.21 -7.50 -41.04
CA VAL A 184 -6.86 -8.82 -40.91
C VAL A 184 -7.67 -8.90 -39.61
N HIS A 185 -7.09 -8.45 -38.50
CA HIS A 185 -7.80 -8.39 -37.22
C HIS A 185 -9.04 -7.48 -37.27
N ARG A 186 -8.93 -6.29 -37.88
CA ARG A 186 -10.04 -5.35 -38.06
C ARG A 186 -11.15 -5.91 -38.96
N LEU A 187 -10.81 -6.69 -39.99
CA LEU A 187 -11.81 -7.30 -40.86
C LEU A 187 -12.60 -8.38 -40.13
N ILE A 188 -11.94 -9.19 -39.30
CA ILE A 188 -12.62 -10.22 -38.51
C ILE A 188 -13.64 -9.59 -37.55
N THR A 189 -13.21 -8.58 -36.79
CA THR A 189 -14.10 -7.89 -35.83
C THR A 189 -15.25 -7.16 -36.51
N LYS A 190 -15.02 -6.54 -37.68
CA LYS A 190 -16.11 -5.95 -38.48
C LYS A 190 -17.11 -7.00 -38.96
N CYS A 191 -16.66 -8.19 -39.35
CA CYS A 191 -17.57 -9.28 -39.71
C CYS A 191 -18.39 -9.75 -38.50
N ASP A 192 -17.80 -9.84 -37.31
CA ASP A 192 -18.53 -10.22 -36.08
C ASP A 192 -19.63 -9.19 -35.75
N LEU A 193 -19.31 -7.91 -35.86
CA LEU A 193 -20.28 -6.81 -35.68
C LEU A 193 -21.41 -6.90 -36.70
N LEU A 194 -21.10 -7.12 -37.98
CA LEU A 194 -22.12 -7.25 -39.03
C LEU A 194 -23.02 -8.46 -38.79
N ILE A 195 -22.47 -9.61 -38.41
CA ILE A 195 -23.27 -10.81 -38.08
C ILE A 195 -24.24 -10.50 -36.94
N ASN A 196 -23.75 -9.88 -35.86
CA ASN A 196 -24.57 -9.52 -34.71
C ASN A 196 -25.69 -8.54 -35.08
N GLU A 197 -25.39 -7.50 -35.87
CA GLU A 197 -26.39 -6.52 -36.29
C GLU A 197 -27.42 -7.11 -37.27
N VAL A 198 -27.00 -7.99 -38.18
CA VAL A 198 -27.90 -8.71 -39.09
C VAL A 198 -28.84 -9.64 -38.30
N GLN A 199 -28.33 -10.36 -37.30
CA GLN A 199 -29.15 -11.22 -36.43
C GLN A 199 -30.13 -10.45 -35.55
N LYS A 200 -29.73 -9.26 -35.04
CA LYS A 200 -30.65 -8.38 -34.30
C LYS A 200 -31.77 -7.83 -35.19
N LYS A 201 -31.43 -7.44 -36.42
CA LYS A 201 -32.39 -6.85 -37.37
C LYS A 201 -33.36 -7.90 -37.93
N PHE A 202 -32.90 -9.13 -38.13
CA PHE A 202 -33.69 -10.25 -38.65
C PHE A 202 -33.66 -11.43 -37.67
N PRO A 203 -34.54 -11.42 -36.65
CA PRO A 203 -34.55 -12.46 -35.62
C PRO A 203 -34.94 -13.82 -36.18
N ARG A 204 -34.57 -14.87 -35.45
CA ARG A 204 -34.88 -16.27 -35.82
C ARG A 204 -36.39 -16.51 -35.83
N ILE A 205 -36.85 -17.19 -36.88
CA ILE A 205 -38.23 -17.68 -36.98
C ILE A 205 -38.24 -19.11 -36.45
N ASP A 206 -38.85 -19.34 -35.27
CA ASP A 206 -38.87 -20.65 -34.61
C ASP A 206 -39.98 -21.57 -35.13
N GLN A 207 -41.06 -21.01 -35.71
CA GLN A 207 -42.14 -21.74 -36.37
C GLN A 207 -42.53 -21.01 -37.66
N LEU A 208 -42.43 -21.70 -38.80
CA LEU A 208 -42.80 -21.15 -40.12
C LEU A 208 -44.32 -21.31 -40.33
N ASN A 209 -45.07 -20.21 -40.22
CA ASN A 209 -46.47 -20.19 -40.63
C ASN A 209 -46.60 -19.82 -42.11
N PHE A 210 -47.63 -20.33 -42.79
CA PHE A 210 -47.88 -20.03 -44.22
C PHE A 210 -48.04 -18.51 -44.47
N ASP A 211 -48.60 -17.78 -43.50
CA ASP A 211 -48.74 -16.31 -43.54
C ASP A 211 -47.39 -15.56 -43.52
N ASP A 212 -46.36 -16.09 -42.85
CA ASP A 212 -45.03 -15.46 -42.80
C ASP A 212 -44.28 -15.55 -44.14
N VAL A 213 -44.66 -16.51 -44.97
CA VAL A 213 -44.09 -16.77 -46.30
C VAL A 213 -44.84 -15.99 -47.39
N VAL A 214 -46.17 -15.98 -47.35
CA VAL A 214 -47.00 -15.41 -48.44
C VAL A 214 -47.27 -13.91 -48.24
N ASN A 215 -47.43 -13.44 -47.01
CA ASN A 215 -47.86 -12.06 -46.73
C ASN A 215 -46.77 -11.17 -46.12
N SER A 216 -45.75 -11.74 -45.48
CA SER A 216 -44.82 -10.97 -44.64
C SER A 216 -43.36 -10.92 -45.13
N HIS A 217 -42.97 -11.69 -46.16
CA HIS A 217 -41.57 -11.82 -46.65
C HIS A 217 -40.51 -12.12 -45.57
N ARG A 218 -40.92 -12.51 -44.35
CA ARG A 218 -40.01 -12.68 -43.20
C ARG A 218 -39.13 -13.91 -43.39
N ALA A 219 -39.65 -14.96 -44.01
CA ALA A 219 -38.90 -16.16 -44.36
C ALA A 219 -37.74 -15.85 -45.34
N GLU A 220 -37.96 -14.98 -46.33
CA GLU A 220 -36.92 -14.56 -47.28
C GLU A 220 -35.86 -13.70 -46.60
N GLN A 221 -36.28 -12.76 -45.75
CA GLN A 221 -35.38 -11.90 -44.96
C GLN A 221 -34.50 -12.72 -44.00
N TRP A 222 -35.08 -13.71 -43.34
CA TRP A 222 -34.34 -14.62 -42.47
C TRP A 222 -33.38 -15.51 -43.27
N SER A 223 -33.83 -16.06 -44.42
CA SER A 223 -32.95 -16.82 -45.32
C SER A 223 -31.77 -15.98 -45.81
N PHE A 224 -32.00 -14.72 -46.17
CA PHE A 224 -30.95 -13.78 -46.54
C PHE A 224 -29.97 -13.53 -45.38
N ALA A 225 -30.48 -13.29 -44.17
CA ALA A 225 -29.67 -13.10 -42.98
C ALA A 225 -28.78 -14.31 -42.68
N CYS A 226 -29.32 -15.53 -42.79
CA CYS A 226 -28.55 -16.76 -42.65
C CYS A 226 -27.47 -16.93 -43.72
N LYS A 227 -27.79 -16.69 -45.00
CA LYS A 227 -26.81 -16.76 -46.11
C LYS A 227 -25.70 -15.73 -45.96
N LEU A 228 -26.04 -14.50 -45.58
CA LEU A 228 -25.07 -13.43 -45.36
C LEU A 228 -24.18 -13.75 -44.16
N SER A 229 -24.76 -14.20 -43.05
CA SER A 229 -24.02 -14.63 -41.87
C SER A 229 -23.06 -15.78 -42.18
N GLN A 230 -23.53 -16.82 -42.89
CA GLN A 230 -22.69 -17.93 -43.35
C GLN A 230 -21.53 -17.45 -44.23
N SER A 231 -21.80 -16.55 -45.18
CA SER A 231 -20.77 -15.99 -46.07
C SER A 231 -19.71 -15.20 -45.28
N LEU A 232 -20.15 -14.39 -44.30
CA LEU A 232 -19.26 -13.65 -43.41
C LEU A 232 -18.45 -14.59 -42.50
N SER A 233 -19.05 -15.66 -41.98
CA SER A 233 -18.32 -16.65 -41.17
C SER A 233 -17.30 -17.43 -41.99
N ILE A 234 -17.59 -17.77 -43.25
CA ILE A 234 -16.61 -18.40 -44.16
C ILE A 234 -15.45 -17.43 -44.41
N PHE A 235 -15.75 -16.17 -44.70
CA PHE A 235 -14.73 -15.14 -44.90
C PHE A 235 -13.86 -14.95 -43.65
N GLN A 236 -14.46 -14.92 -42.45
CA GLN A 236 -13.71 -14.91 -41.19
C GLN A 236 -12.83 -16.14 -41.01
N MET A 237 -13.32 -17.34 -41.34
CA MET A 237 -12.53 -18.56 -41.24
C MET A 237 -11.30 -18.51 -42.15
N ILE A 238 -11.45 -17.95 -43.36
CA ILE A 238 -10.33 -17.71 -44.27
C ILE A 238 -9.37 -16.67 -43.68
N LEU A 239 -9.87 -15.53 -43.19
CA LEU A 239 -9.04 -14.48 -42.56
C LEU A 239 -8.27 -14.98 -41.33
N ARG A 240 -8.88 -15.83 -40.50
CA ARG A 240 -8.23 -16.44 -39.32
C ARG A 240 -7.09 -17.38 -39.69
N LYS A 241 -7.06 -17.95 -40.91
CA LYS A 241 -5.90 -18.74 -41.37
C LYS A 241 -4.67 -17.87 -41.60
N PHE A 242 -4.83 -16.58 -41.93
CA PHE A 242 -3.72 -15.65 -42.12
C PHE A 242 -3.14 -15.10 -40.80
N LEU A 243 -3.75 -15.42 -39.66
CA LEU A 243 -3.28 -15.04 -38.32
C LEU A 243 -2.51 -16.16 -37.60
N LYS A 244 -2.47 -17.37 -38.18
CA LYS A 244 -1.66 -18.50 -37.71
C LYS A 244 -0.35 -18.55 -38.47
#